data_AF-A0A9E1ZGL1-F1
#
_entry.id   AF-A0A9E1ZGL1-F1
#
_cell.length_a   1.000
_cell.length_b   1.000
_cell.length_c   1.000
_cell.angle_alpha   90.00
_cell.angle_beta   90.00
_cell.angle_gamma   90.00
#
_symmetry.space_group_name_H-M   'P 1'
#
loop_
_entity.id
_entity.type
_entity.pdbx_description
1 polymer ?
#
loop_
_entity_poly.entity_id
_entity_poly.type
_entity_poly.pdbx_seq_one_letter_code
_entity_poly.pdbx_strand_id
1 'polypeptide(L)'
;MAAGTAMAGVSDIAFLSRLHAVPSAEAKVSPETVQLLPEIEPTVRLIEDTPRDRLMEVVAERIKAGMSYRELLAGLLLAGVRNVEPRPSVGFKFHSVLVVHSAHLASLSSPAADRWLPVFWALDNFKSAQARDVREGNWTMPPVNQKQVTSATQAKRAFRRAMNRWDEAAADDAVTGLVRGHGANQVFELFAEYAARDFRSIGHKAIFLANAWRTLQTIGWRHAEPVMRSLAYALLNHVGEPNPAENDLAPDLAWRRNQTLSGEIRDAWQHGQPSDDAVQELVAALHAGGEEQVCRLVVTQLNRGVSPQSIFDALFLGAGELLMRQNGIVALHALTTTNALRFIYNTSSNDTTRRLVLLQNAAFLCSFREAMRGRGQVLERTHGQLDLPPNAVGDHALGNIFQSVDSNRLAAAQKTLAYLDNGHSPQALIAEARRLVFLKGNDSHDYKFSSAVLEDYYQVSSKWRNRFLATSLFKLHGTGERTNPLVDRIGNAFQS
;
A
#
# COMPACT_ATOMS: atom_id res chain seq x y z
N MET A 1 86.99 3.33 0.63
CA MET A 1 86.10 2.63 -0.34
C MET A 1 84.75 2.44 0.31
N ALA A 2 83.68 2.85 -0.38
CA ALA A 2 82.24 2.50 -0.23
C ALA A 2 81.62 2.60 1.19
N ALA A 3 80.72 3.57 1.47
CA ALA A 3 79.27 3.57 1.20
C ALA A 3 78.51 2.50 2.03
N GLY A 4 77.44 2.76 2.79
CA GLY A 4 76.61 3.93 3.05
C GLY A 4 75.50 3.57 4.07
N THR A 5 74.78 4.59 4.57
CA THR A 5 73.33 4.68 4.93
C THR A 5 72.53 3.39 5.29
N ALA A 6 71.63 3.33 6.29
CA ALA A 6 70.81 4.36 6.95
C ALA A 6 70.23 3.87 8.31
N MET A 7 69.83 4.85 9.12
CA MET A 7 69.12 4.73 10.40
C MET A 7 67.60 4.50 10.28
N ALA A 8 67.06 3.86 11.32
CA ALA A 8 65.81 4.09 12.05
C ALA A 8 64.46 4.27 11.31
N GLY A 9 63.44 3.57 11.84
CA GLY A 9 62.04 3.85 11.52
C GLY A 9 61.06 3.02 12.35
N VAL A 10 61.02 3.24 13.67
CA VAL A 10 59.81 2.95 14.48
C VAL A 10 58.80 4.04 14.15
N SER A 11 57.70 3.67 13.47
CA SER A 11 56.35 4.22 13.58
C SER A 11 55.63 4.16 12.23
N ASP A 12 54.48 3.49 12.18
CA ASP A 12 53.33 4.06 11.47
C ASP A 12 52.02 3.46 11.99
N ILE A 13 51.67 3.86 13.22
CA ILE A 13 50.30 3.89 13.73
C ILE A 13 49.55 5.11 13.11
N ALA A 14 50.11 5.75 12.07
CA ALA A 14 49.51 6.90 11.39
C ALA A 14 48.42 6.55 10.36
N PHE A 15 48.11 5.27 10.15
CA PHE A 15 46.97 4.87 9.31
C PHE A 15 45.63 4.96 10.07
N LEU A 16 45.64 4.84 11.40
CA LEU A 16 44.45 5.01 12.24
C LEU A 16 44.09 6.48 12.49
N SER A 17 44.94 7.43 12.12
CA SER A 17 44.70 8.87 12.23
C SER A 17 44.22 9.53 10.93
N ARG A 18 43.98 8.76 9.86
CA ARG A 18 43.37 9.23 8.60
C ARG A 18 41.91 8.84 8.40
N LEU A 19 41.27 8.27 9.42
CA LEU A 19 39.83 8.44 9.55
C LEU A 19 39.62 9.90 9.91
N HIS A 20 39.12 10.70 8.97
CA HIS A 20 38.58 12.01 9.31
C HIS A 20 37.66 11.82 10.51
N ALA A 21 38.06 12.39 11.64
CA ALA A 21 37.16 12.65 12.74
C ALA A 21 36.02 13.47 12.12
N VAL A 22 34.87 12.82 11.95
CA VAL A 22 33.62 13.53 11.63
C VAL A 22 33.51 14.60 12.70
N PRO A 23 33.52 15.90 12.36
CA PRO A 23 33.35 16.93 13.36
C PRO A 23 32.04 16.63 14.09
N SER A 24 32.12 16.49 15.42
CA SER A 24 30.95 16.39 16.30
C SER A 24 30.22 17.73 16.36
N ALA A 25 29.82 18.27 15.21
CA ALA A 25 28.54 18.92 15.12
C ALA A 25 27.53 17.78 15.20
N GLU A 26 27.30 17.32 16.43
CA GLU A 26 26.17 16.50 16.80
C GLU A 26 24.99 16.98 15.97
N ALA A 27 24.47 16.09 15.12
CA ALA A 27 23.08 16.13 14.74
C ALA A 27 22.31 16.11 16.06
N LYS A 28 22.10 17.30 16.65
CA LYS A 28 21.18 17.47 17.76
C LYS A 28 19.86 17.03 17.17
N VAL A 29 19.48 15.80 17.48
CA VAL A 29 18.12 15.32 17.29
C VAL A 29 17.28 16.38 17.97
N SER A 30 16.50 17.13 17.19
CA SER A 30 15.62 18.12 17.80
C SER A 30 14.77 17.37 18.84
N PRO A 31 14.79 17.78 20.12
CA PRO A 31 13.99 17.13 21.15
C PRO A 31 12.49 17.19 20.83
N GLU A 32 12.10 17.98 19.82
CA GLU A 32 10.74 18.17 19.32
C GLU A 32 10.29 17.10 18.32
N THR A 33 11.15 16.13 17.95
CA THR A 33 10.82 15.07 16.98
C THR A 33 10.93 13.67 17.58
N VAL A 34 10.20 12.70 17.01
CA VAL A 34 10.31 11.29 17.41
C VAL A 34 11.73 10.76 17.23
N GLN A 35 12.26 10.13 18.29
CA GLN A 35 13.56 9.48 18.27
C GLN A 35 13.46 8.08 17.65
N LEU A 36 14.37 7.78 16.72
CA LEU A 36 14.49 6.43 16.14
C LEU A 36 15.63 5.67 16.80
N LEU A 37 15.75 4.39 16.45
CA LEU A 37 16.84 3.55 16.93
C LEU A 37 18.20 4.09 16.42
N PRO A 38 19.25 4.13 17.27
CA PRO A 38 20.55 4.71 16.89
C PRO A 38 21.16 4.11 15.61
N GLU A 39 20.93 2.82 15.35
CA GLU A 39 21.48 2.14 14.18
C GLU A 39 20.83 2.52 12.85
N ILE A 40 19.59 3.03 12.85
CA ILE A 40 18.87 3.40 11.62
C ILE A 40 18.80 4.91 11.41
N GLU A 41 18.95 5.70 12.47
CA GLU A 41 18.92 7.17 12.42
C GLU A 41 19.87 7.76 11.36
N PRO A 42 21.14 7.30 11.19
CA PRO A 42 22.04 7.85 10.17
C PRO A 42 21.49 7.69 8.74
N THR A 43 20.85 6.55 8.44
CA THR A 43 20.28 6.27 7.13
C THR A 43 19.01 7.07 6.88
N VAL A 44 18.19 7.26 7.92
CA VAL A 44 17.00 8.13 7.84
C VAL A 44 17.41 9.58 7.59
N ARG A 45 18.39 10.09 8.34
CA ARG A 45 18.95 11.45 8.16
C ARG A 45 19.56 11.63 6.78
N LEU A 46 20.28 10.64 6.27
CA LEU A 46 20.82 10.68 4.91
C LEU A 46 19.70 10.92 3.88
N ILE A 47 18.54 10.27 4.02
CA ILE A 47 17.41 10.45 3.10
C ILE A 47 16.74 11.82 3.29
N GLU A 48 16.57 12.25 4.54
CA GLU A 48 15.92 13.52 4.88
C GLU A 48 16.72 14.75 4.48
N ASP A 49 18.02 14.74 4.77
CA ASP A 49 18.89 15.92 4.69
C ASP A 49 19.53 16.05 3.30
N THR A 50 19.69 14.94 2.56
CA THR A 50 20.26 15.01 1.21
C THR A 50 19.30 15.71 0.25
N PRO A 51 19.75 16.75 -0.49
CA PRO A 51 18.95 17.40 -1.53
C PRO A 51 18.45 16.42 -2.60
N ARG A 52 17.24 16.63 -3.11
CA ARG A 52 16.59 15.71 -4.07
C ARG A 52 17.42 15.46 -5.33
N ASP A 53 18.13 16.48 -5.82
CA ASP A 53 19.00 16.46 -7.00
C ASP A 53 20.32 15.70 -6.77
N ARG A 54 20.68 15.40 -5.52
CA ARG A 54 21.87 14.63 -5.13
C ARG A 54 21.57 13.25 -4.53
N LEU A 55 20.29 12.99 -4.22
CA LEU A 55 19.91 11.82 -3.43
C LEU A 55 20.26 10.48 -4.10
N MET A 56 20.09 10.38 -5.42
CA MET A 56 20.31 9.12 -6.14
C MET A 56 21.79 8.74 -6.08
N GLU A 57 22.68 9.69 -6.33
CA GLU A 57 24.13 9.52 -6.33
C GLU A 57 24.61 9.12 -4.92
N VAL A 58 24.18 9.86 -3.89
CA VAL A 58 24.58 9.59 -2.50
C VAL A 58 24.08 8.23 -2.02
N VAL A 59 22.84 7.84 -2.34
CA VAL A 59 22.31 6.52 -1.94
C VAL A 59 23.03 5.40 -2.71
N ALA A 60 23.32 5.58 -4.00
CA ALA A 60 24.07 4.60 -4.79
C ALA A 60 25.49 4.38 -4.21
N GLU A 61 26.20 5.45 -3.83
CA GLU A 61 27.50 5.37 -3.14
C GLU A 61 27.40 4.56 -1.84
N ARG A 62 26.36 4.79 -1.03
CA ARG A 62 26.16 4.03 0.22
C ARG A 62 25.88 2.55 -0.03
N ILE A 63 25.11 2.22 -1.06
CA ILE A 63 24.88 0.83 -1.46
C ILE A 63 26.19 0.17 -1.88
N LYS A 64 27.01 0.85 -2.70
CA LYS A 64 28.35 0.37 -3.08
C LYS A 64 29.26 0.17 -1.86
N ALA A 65 29.11 1.00 -0.84
CA ALA A 65 29.82 0.90 0.44
C ALA A 65 29.22 -0.12 1.42
N GLY A 66 28.18 -0.87 1.03
CA GLY A 66 27.63 -1.99 1.81
C GLY A 66 26.28 -1.73 2.50
N MET A 67 25.62 -0.60 2.27
CA MET A 67 24.24 -0.37 2.76
C MET A 67 23.31 -1.44 2.19
N SER A 68 22.60 -2.14 3.08
CA SER A 68 21.70 -3.22 2.66
C SER A 68 20.38 -2.69 2.10
N TYR A 69 19.76 -3.45 1.19
CA TYR A 69 18.41 -3.15 0.69
C TYR A 69 17.39 -2.96 1.82
N ARG A 70 17.45 -3.83 2.84
CA ARG A 70 16.53 -3.79 3.99
C ARG A 70 16.72 -2.52 4.81
N GLU A 71 17.97 -2.07 5.00
CA GLU A 71 18.28 -0.83 5.70
C GLU A 71 17.77 0.39 4.94
N LEU A 72 17.98 0.46 3.62
CA LEU A 72 17.43 1.55 2.80
C LEU A 72 15.90 1.59 2.85
N LEU A 73 15.25 0.44 2.74
CA LEU A 73 13.79 0.34 2.81
C LEU A 73 13.26 0.79 4.19
N ALA A 74 13.95 0.41 5.27
CA ALA A 74 13.63 0.86 6.63
C ALA A 74 13.80 2.38 6.77
N GLY A 75 14.92 2.91 6.27
CA GLY A 75 15.21 4.34 6.26
C GLY A 75 14.13 5.14 5.53
N LEU A 76 13.73 4.69 4.33
CA LEU A 76 12.68 5.32 3.54
C LEU A 76 11.33 5.34 4.26
N LEU A 77 10.89 4.20 4.82
CA LEU A 77 9.62 4.16 5.55
C LEU A 77 9.64 5.08 6.77
N LEU A 78 10.72 5.04 7.56
CA LEU A 78 10.86 5.81 8.78
C LEU A 78 10.96 7.31 8.50
N ALA A 79 11.69 7.73 7.47
CA ALA A 79 11.71 9.12 7.00
C ALA A 79 10.31 9.60 6.59
N GLY A 80 9.55 8.75 5.90
CA GLY A 80 8.18 9.01 5.50
C GLY A 80 7.24 9.23 6.70
N VAL A 81 7.15 8.26 7.61
CA VAL A 81 6.24 8.36 8.77
C VAL A 81 6.63 9.45 9.77
N ARG A 82 7.92 9.85 9.80
CA ARG A 82 8.42 10.91 10.68
C ARG A 82 8.11 12.33 10.17
N ASN A 83 8.14 12.56 8.85
CA ASN A 83 8.14 13.92 8.27
C ASN A 83 7.05 14.19 7.24
N VAL A 84 6.14 13.25 7.00
CA VAL A 84 5.02 13.47 6.07
C VAL A 84 3.74 13.25 6.82
N GLU A 85 2.95 14.30 6.96
CA GLU A 85 1.69 14.21 7.68
C GLU A 85 0.67 13.37 6.87
N PRO A 86 -0.04 12.41 7.49
CA PRO A 86 -1.12 11.67 6.85
C PRO A 86 -2.41 12.50 6.66
N ARG A 87 -2.38 13.80 6.95
CA ARG A 87 -3.54 14.72 6.95
C ARG A 87 -3.33 15.86 5.95
N PRO A 88 -4.41 16.53 5.51
CA PRO A 88 -5.83 16.36 5.88
C PRO A 88 -6.52 15.12 5.27
N SER A 89 -5.84 14.36 4.40
CA SER A 89 -6.37 13.14 3.80
C SER A 89 -5.27 12.08 3.73
N VAL A 90 -5.55 10.87 4.22
CA VAL A 90 -4.59 9.75 4.19
C VAL A 90 -4.45 9.37 2.72
N GLY A 91 -3.33 9.68 2.09
CA GLY A 91 -3.22 9.69 0.63
C GLY A 91 -2.31 10.81 0.20
N PHE A 92 -2.72 11.67 -0.74
CA PHE A 92 -1.99 12.87 -1.19
C PHE A 92 -0.44 12.81 -1.09
N LYS A 93 0.21 13.65 -0.27
CA LYS A 93 1.67 13.58 -0.01
C LYS A 93 2.10 12.30 0.72
N PHE A 94 1.23 11.79 1.59
CA PHE A 94 1.42 10.53 2.33
C PHE A 94 1.49 9.28 1.45
N HIS A 95 1.20 9.39 0.15
CA HIS A 95 1.51 8.35 -0.83
C HIS A 95 2.97 7.89 -0.80
N SER A 96 3.90 8.77 -0.39
CA SER A 96 5.31 8.43 -0.15
C SER A 96 5.49 7.30 0.87
N VAL A 97 4.61 7.18 1.85
CA VAL A 97 4.59 6.10 2.86
C VAL A 97 3.81 4.89 2.33
N LEU A 98 2.63 5.12 1.76
CA LEU A 98 1.73 4.04 1.34
C LEU A 98 2.31 3.17 0.21
N VAL A 99 3.22 3.72 -0.59
CA VAL A 99 3.84 3.04 -1.74
C VAL A 99 5.04 2.17 -1.38
N VAL A 100 5.61 2.31 -0.18
CA VAL A 100 6.90 1.66 0.17
C VAL A 100 6.84 0.13 -0.01
N HIS A 101 5.77 -0.51 0.46
CA HIS A 101 5.60 -1.95 0.26
C HIS A 101 5.44 -2.33 -1.22
N SER A 102 4.70 -1.54 -1.99
CA SER A 102 4.49 -1.77 -3.42
C SER A 102 5.79 -1.60 -4.21
N ALA A 103 6.61 -0.60 -3.88
CA ALA A 103 7.95 -0.45 -4.43
C ALA A 103 8.85 -1.64 -4.06
N HIS A 104 8.68 -2.19 -2.85
CA HIS A 104 9.38 -3.41 -2.44
C HIS A 104 8.98 -4.64 -3.29
N LEU A 105 7.68 -4.89 -3.46
CA LEU A 105 7.17 -5.99 -4.29
C LEU A 105 7.59 -5.86 -5.76
N ALA A 106 7.51 -4.63 -6.29
CA ALA A 106 8.03 -4.28 -7.61
C ALA A 106 9.50 -4.70 -7.73
N SER A 107 10.34 -4.28 -6.77
CA SER A 107 11.79 -4.59 -6.76
C SER A 107 12.07 -6.08 -6.73
N LEU A 108 11.39 -6.84 -5.85
CA LEU A 108 11.59 -8.28 -5.74
C LEU A 108 11.20 -9.02 -7.02
N SER A 109 10.23 -8.48 -7.76
CA SER A 109 9.75 -9.06 -9.01
C SER A 109 10.56 -8.61 -10.23
N SER A 110 11.52 -7.69 -10.06
CA SER A 110 12.36 -7.19 -11.14
C SER A 110 13.55 -8.12 -11.45
N PRO A 111 14.04 -8.13 -12.71
CA PRO A 111 15.37 -8.62 -13.02
C PRO A 111 16.44 -7.97 -12.13
N ALA A 112 17.55 -8.66 -11.90
CA ALA A 112 18.60 -8.18 -10.99
C ALA A 112 19.13 -6.78 -11.37
N ALA A 113 19.24 -6.49 -12.67
CA ALA A 113 19.69 -5.20 -13.17
C ALA A 113 18.74 -4.03 -12.82
N ASP A 114 17.44 -4.29 -12.70
CA ASP A 114 16.40 -3.27 -12.51
C ASP A 114 15.90 -3.20 -11.06
N ARG A 115 16.43 -4.05 -10.17
CA ARG A 115 15.91 -4.26 -8.81
C ARG A 115 15.92 -3.01 -7.94
N TRP A 116 16.80 -2.05 -8.22
CA TRP A 116 16.87 -0.79 -7.48
C TRP A 116 15.93 0.29 -8.00
N LEU A 117 15.43 0.19 -9.24
CA LEU A 117 14.63 1.23 -9.87
C LEU A 117 13.38 1.60 -9.03
N PRO A 118 12.57 0.64 -8.52
CA PRO A 118 11.36 1.00 -7.78
C PRO A 118 11.63 1.69 -6.44
N VAL A 119 12.69 1.27 -5.72
CA VAL A 119 13.04 1.91 -4.43
C VAL A 119 13.62 3.30 -4.65
N PHE A 120 14.44 3.50 -5.67
CA PHE A 120 14.96 4.83 -6.01
C PHE A 120 13.86 5.79 -6.49
N TRP A 121 12.89 5.28 -7.26
CA TRP A 121 11.68 6.05 -7.56
C TRP A 121 10.93 6.46 -6.28
N ALA A 122 10.79 5.55 -5.31
CA ALA A 122 10.11 5.84 -4.05
C ALA A 122 10.86 6.87 -3.20
N LEU A 123 12.21 6.86 -3.22
CA LEU A 123 13.05 7.89 -2.61
C LEU A 123 12.81 9.28 -3.24
N ASP A 124 12.77 9.37 -4.57
CA ASP A 124 12.49 10.63 -5.27
C ASP A 124 11.07 11.16 -4.95
N ASN A 125 10.09 10.25 -4.93
CA ASN A 125 8.72 10.56 -4.56
C ASN A 125 8.63 11.04 -3.09
N PHE A 126 9.38 10.43 -2.17
CA PHE A 126 9.48 10.91 -0.79
C PHE A 126 10.00 12.35 -0.73
N LYS A 127 11.05 12.71 -1.47
CA LYS A 127 11.56 14.10 -1.48
C LYS A 127 10.53 15.10 -2.01
N SER A 128 9.72 14.70 -2.99
CA SER A 128 8.61 15.52 -3.47
C SER A 128 7.55 15.74 -2.38
N ALA A 129 7.20 14.68 -1.65
CA ALA A 129 6.25 14.74 -0.53
C ALA A 129 6.79 15.58 0.64
N GLN A 130 8.05 15.39 1.02
CA GLN A 130 8.73 16.14 2.08
C GLN A 130 8.76 17.64 1.75
N ALA A 131 9.19 18.01 0.55
CA ALA A 131 9.23 19.41 0.13
C ALA A 131 7.84 20.06 0.12
N ARG A 132 6.80 19.27 -0.15
CA ARG A 132 5.41 19.72 -0.06
C ARG A 132 4.97 19.91 1.38
N ASP A 133 5.29 18.96 2.25
CA ASP A 133 4.98 19.03 3.67
C ASP A 133 5.55 20.30 4.31
N VAL A 134 6.81 20.63 4.00
CA VAL A 134 7.48 21.89 4.39
C VAL A 134 6.64 23.13 4.04
N ARG A 135 6.03 23.16 2.85
CA ARG A 135 5.19 24.28 2.40
C ARG A 135 3.82 24.34 3.08
N GLU A 136 3.37 23.24 3.65
CA GLU A 136 2.02 23.05 4.22
C GLU A 136 2.03 23.03 5.76
N GLY A 137 3.14 23.41 6.40
CA GLY A 137 3.26 23.50 7.86
C GLY A 137 4.47 22.77 8.44
N ASN A 138 5.19 22.00 7.61
CA ASN A 138 6.41 21.27 8.00
C ASN A 138 6.18 20.36 9.22
N TRP A 139 5.15 19.51 9.12
CA TRP A 139 4.78 18.61 10.18
C TRP A 139 5.89 17.59 10.44
N THR A 140 6.13 17.31 11.70
CA THR A 140 6.96 16.19 12.13
C THR A 140 6.28 15.46 13.27
N MET A 141 6.46 14.14 13.35
CA MET A 141 5.90 13.36 14.44
C MET A 141 6.53 13.81 15.77
N PRO A 142 5.71 14.21 16.77
CA PRO A 142 6.22 14.65 18.06
C PRO A 142 6.88 13.49 18.82
N PRO A 143 7.78 13.81 19.78
CA PRO A 143 8.36 12.81 20.66
C PRO A 143 7.27 12.11 21.47
N VAL A 144 7.55 10.87 21.87
CA VAL A 144 6.69 10.15 22.80
C VAL A 144 6.66 10.86 24.16
N ASN A 145 5.47 11.12 24.68
CA ASN A 145 5.31 11.56 26.06
C ASN A 145 5.51 10.39 27.03
N GLN A 146 6.75 10.13 27.46
CA GLN A 146 7.10 8.96 28.27
C GLN A 146 6.29 8.83 29.57
N LYS A 147 5.76 9.94 30.11
CA LYS A 147 4.94 9.92 31.34
C LYS A 147 3.53 9.39 31.14
N GLN A 148 3.01 9.43 29.91
CA GLN A 148 1.65 9.02 29.58
C GLN A 148 1.58 7.64 28.92
N VAL A 149 2.73 7.08 28.52
CA VAL A 149 2.80 5.74 27.92
C VAL A 149 2.13 4.71 28.82
N THR A 150 1.05 4.13 28.31
CA THR A 150 0.28 3.14 29.08
C THR A 150 1.08 1.87 29.32
N SER A 151 0.91 1.26 30.50
CA SER A 151 1.49 -0.05 30.78
C SER A 151 0.99 -1.11 29.80
N ALA A 152 1.80 -2.13 29.52
CA ALA A 152 1.42 -3.23 28.62
C ALA A 152 0.05 -3.82 28.99
N THR A 153 -0.22 -4.08 30.27
CA THR A 153 -1.49 -4.64 30.74
C THR A 153 -2.71 -3.76 30.46
N GLN A 154 -2.52 -2.44 30.36
CA GLN A 154 -3.61 -1.47 30.11
C GLN A 154 -3.69 -1.03 28.65
N ALA A 155 -2.61 -1.16 27.88
CA ALA A 155 -2.47 -0.59 26.54
C ALA A 155 -3.57 -1.02 25.57
N LYS A 156 -3.96 -2.30 25.57
CA LYS A 156 -5.05 -2.80 24.69
C LYS A 156 -6.38 -2.10 24.96
N ARG A 157 -6.78 -1.99 26.24
CA ARG A 157 -8.03 -1.33 26.64
C ARG A 157 -7.97 0.17 26.41
N ALA A 158 -6.82 0.79 26.69
CA ALA A 158 -6.60 2.21 26.47
C ALA A 158 -6.69 2.56 24.98
N PHE A 159 -6.04 1.76 24.12
CA PHE A 159 -6.06 1.94 22.68
C PHE A 159 -7.48 1.85 22.13
N ARG A 160 -8.24 0.79 22.45
CA ARG A 160 -9.64 0.66 22.03
C ARG A 160 -10.50 1.85 22.46
N ARG A 161 -10.36 2.28 23.71
CA ARG A 161 -11.09 3.44 24.24
C ARG A 161 -10.75 4.71 23.47
N ALA A 162 -9.47 4.98 23.23
CA ALA A 162 -9.02 6.15 22.49
C ALA A 162 -9.52 6.12 21.04
N MET A 163 -9.36 4.98 20.36
CA MET A 163 -9.83 4.79 18.99
C MET A 163 -11.34 4.97 18.87
N ASN A 164 -12.14 4.44 19.80
CA ASN A 164 -13.60 4.58 19.82
C ASN A 164 -14.06 6.01 20.10
N ARG A 165 -13.32 6.77 20.92
CA ARG A 165 -13.61 8.18 21.24
C ARG A 165 -13.03 9.18 20.24
N TRP A 166 -12.29 8.68 19.24
CA TRP A 166 -11.50 9.49 18.32
C TRP A 166 -10.51 10.43 19.04
N ASP A 167 -9.92 9.96 20.14
CA ASP A 167 -8.98 10.70 20.96
C ASP A 167 -7.54 10.45 20.50
N GLU A 168 -6.98 11.43 19.78
CA GLU A 168 -5.67 11.31 19.13
C GLU A 168 -4.52 11.21 20.11
N ALA A 169 -4.52 12.05 21.14
CA ALA A 169 -3.46 12.06 22.14
C ALA A 169 -3.45 10.76 22.94
N ALA A 170 -4.62 10.32 23.41
CA ALA A 170 -4.72 9.06 24.14
C ALA A 170 -4.39 7.84 23.25
N ALA A 171 -4.66 7.92 21.95
CA ALA A 171 -4.30 6.85 21.01
C ALA A 171 -2.78 6.76 20.82
N ASP A 172 -2.07 7.89 20.74
CA ASP A 172 -0.61 7.95 20.62
C ASP A 172 0.11 7.38 21.87
N ASP A 173 -0.40 7.71 23.05
CA ASP A 173 0.09 7.17 24.32
C ASP A 173 -0.17 5.66 24.44
N ALA A 174 -1.35 5.22 23.99
CA ALA A 174 -1.76 3.82 24.07
C ALA A 174 -1.05 2.93 23.04
N VAL A 175 -0.87 3.39 21.80
CA VAL A 175 -0.16 2.62 20.76
C VAL A 175 1.31 2.43 21.12
N THR A 176 1.94 3.42 21.75
CA THR A 176 3.31 3.31 22.22
C THR A 176 3.46 2.17 23.26
N GLY A 177 2.58 2.15 24.27
CA GLY A 177 2.55 1.07 25.25
C GLY A 177 2.20 -0.28 24.64
N LEU A 178 1.33 -0.28 23.62
CA LEU A 178 0.88 -1.47 22.92
C LEU A 178 2.02 -2.14 22.15
N VAL A 179 2.76 -1.38 21.34
CA VAL A 179 3.87 -1.90 20.52
C VAL A 179 5.06 -2.35 21.36
N ARG A 180 5.35 -1.66 22.47
CA ARG A 180 6.42 -2.05 23.40
C ARG A 180 6.08 -3.31 24.20
N GLY A 181 4.80 -3.54 24.47
CA GLY A 181 4.33 -4.56 25.40
C GLY A 181 3.76 -5.84 24.78
N HIS A 182 3.58 -5.92 23.46
CA HIS A 182 2.87 -7.02 22.82
C HIS A 182 3.51 -7.48 21.51
N GLY A 183 3.22 -8.73 21.16
CA GLY A 183 3.65 -9.31 19.89
C GLY A 183 2.91 -8.72 18.70
N ALA A 184 3.58 -8.71 17.54
CA ALA A 184 3.08 -8.19 16.27
C ALA A 184 1.60 -8.53 16.02
N ASN A 185 1.23 -9.82 16.06
CA ASN A 185 -0.14 -10.24 15.73
C ASN A 185 -1.19 -9.64 16.66
N GLN A 186 -0.86 -9.45 17.95
CA GLN A 186 -1.79 -8.81 18.89
C GLN A 186 -2.00 -7.33 18.57
N VAL A 187 -0.97 -6.66 18.06
CA VAL A 187 -1.07 -5.28 17.57
C VAL A 187 -1.91 -5.25 16.29
N PHE A 188 -1.68 -6.18 15.35
CA PHE A 188 -2.45 -6.26 14.11
C PHE A 188 -3.95 -6.34 14.36
N GLU A 189 -4.38 -7.28 15.20
CA GLU A 189 -5.81 -7.54 15.43
C GLU A 189 -6.53 -6.29 15.92
N LEU A 190 -5.87 -5.48 16.75
CA LEU A 190 -6.45 -4.23 17.25
C LEU A 190 -6.55 -3.18 16.16
N PHE A 191 -5.55 -3.06 15.28
CA PHE A 191 -5.61 -2.10 14.17
C PHE A 191 -6.57 -2.54 13.07
N ALA A 192 -6.68 -3.83 12.80
CA ALA A 192 -7.56 -4.40 11.79
C ALA A 192 -9.03 -4.04 12.03
N GLU A 193 -9.44 -3.96 13.30
CA GLU A 193 -10.77 -3.51 13.70
C GLU A 193 -11.08 -2.05 13.30
N TYR A 194 -10.07 -1.19 13.27
CA TYR A 194 -10.25 0.24 13.01
C TYR A 194 -9.92 0.65 11.57
N ALA A 195 -9.07 -0.10 10.88
CA ALA A 195 -8.58 0.28 9.56
C ALA A 195 -9.65 0.30 8.46
N ALA A 196 -10.73 -0.47 8.63
CA ALA A 196 -11.87 -0.53 7.72
C ALA A 196 -13.08 0.31 8.19
N ARG A 197 -12.99 0.96 9.37
CA ARG A 197 -14.15 1.53 10.08
C ARG A 197 -14.94 2.59 9.31
N ASP A 198 -14.30 3.33 8.42
CA ASP A 198 -14.95 4.43 7.72
C ASP A 198 -14.40 4.63 6.30
N PHE A 199 -15.22 5.20 5.41
CA PHE A 199 -14.85 5.43 4.01
C PHE A 199 -13.99 6.69 3.79
N ARG A 200 -13.64 7.44 4.84
CA ARG A 200 -12.84 8.66 4.69
C ARG A 200 -11.49 8.31 4.06
N SER A 201 -11.00 9.24 3.25
CA SER A 201 -9.78 9.03 2.47
C SER A 201 -9.86 7.80 1.55
N ILE A 202 -11.05 7.42 1.07
CA ILE A 202 -11.25 6.44 -0.02
C ILE A 202 -10.46 5.13 0.14
N GLY A 203 -10.47 4.57 1.35
CA GLY A 203 -9.86 3.26 1.67
C GLY A 203 -8.37 3.28 2.03
N HIS A 204 -7.71 4.43 2.01
CA HIS A 204 -6.29 4.54 2.32
C HIS A 204 -5.92 4.09 3.74
N LYS A 205 -6.84 4.16 4.71
CA LYS A 205 -6.65 3.66 6.07
C LYS A 205 -6.37 2.15 6.10
N ALA A 206 -7.14 1.36 5.35
CA ALA A 206 -6.93 -0.08 5.19
C ALA A 206 -5.62 -0.38 4.42
N ILE A 207 -5.35 0.38 3.34
CA ILE A 207 -4.11 0.27 2.57
C ILE A 207 -2.89 0.52 3.46
N PHE A 208 -2.96 1.52 4.34
CA PHE A 208 -1.86 1.84 5.23
C PHE A 208 -1.59 0.70 6.21
N LEU A 209 -2.61 0.15 6.87
CA LEU A 209 -2.43 -1.01 7.75
C LEU A 209 -1.78 -2.19 6.99
N ALA A 210 -2.33 -2.56 5.83
CA ALA A 210 -1.83 -3.69 5.05
C ALA A 210 -0.36 -3.50 4.65
N ASN A 211 -0.02 -2.35 4.08
CA ASN A 211 1.34 -2.09 3.58
C ASN A 211 2.35 -1.84 4.70
N ALA A 212 1.95 -1.15 5.79
CA ALA A 212 2.82 -0.94 6.95
C ALA A 212 3.16 -2.28 7.61
N TRP A 213 2.15 -3.13 7.83
CA TRP A 213 2.34 -4.46 8.39
C TRP A 213 3.31 -5.31 7.56
N ARG A 214 3.09 -5.39 6.24
CA ARG A 214 3.93 -6.20 5.33
C ARG A 214 5.35 -5.64 5.22
N THR A 215 5.51 -4.31 5.25
CA THR A 215 6.84 -3.69 5.29
C THR A 215 7.57 -4.03 6.59
N LEU A 216 6.88 -3.99 7.74
CA LEU A 216 7.46 -4.37 9.05
C LEU A 216 7.90 -5.84 9.11
N GLN A 217 7.25 -6.75 8.38
CA GLN A 217 7.74 -8.13 8.23
C GLN A 217 9.10 -8.21 7.51
N THR A 218 9.38 -7.23 6.66
CA THR A 218 10.62 -7.15 5.87
C THR A 218 11.73 -6.44 6.63
N ILE A 219 11.43 -5.27 7.21
CA ILE A 219 12.43 -4.41 7.86
C ILE A 219 12.67 -4.76 9.33
N GLY A 220 11.72 -5.45 9.96
CA GLY A 220 11.75 -5.90 11.35
C GLY A 220 10.90 -5.04 12.28
N TRP A 221 10.24 -5.71 13.23
CA TRP A 221 9.31 -5.12 14.19
C TRP A 221 9.93 -4.17 15.21
N ARG A 222 11.26 -4.16 15.35
CA ARG A 222 11.97 -3.14 16.14
C ARG A 222 11.69 -1.70 15.66
N HIS A 223 11.29 -1.53 14.40
CA HIS A 223 10.93 -0.23 13.82
C HIS A 223 9.42 0.10 13.92
N ALA A 224 8.62 -0.72 14.61
CA ALA A 224 7.16 -0.60 14.58
C ALA A 224 6.62 0.65 15.29
N GLU A 225 7.25 1.12 16.36
CA GLU A 225 6.71 2.21 17.19
C GLU A 225 6.33 3.48 16.40
N PRO A 226 7.25 4.14 15.66
CA PRO A 226 6.88 5.32 14.86
C PRO A 226 5.89 4.97 13.74
N VAL A 227 5.97 3.77 13.15
CA VAL A 227 5.06 3.36 12.07
C VAL A 227 3.62 3.22 12.59
N MET A 228 3.44 2.55 13.74
CA MET A 228 2.12 2.33 14.32
C MET A 228 1.53 3.59 14.95
N ARG A 229 2.37 4.49 15.49
CA ARG A 229 1.95 5.85 15.92
C ARG A 229 1.39 6.65 14.75
N SER A 230 2.11 6.69 13.62
CA SER A 230 1.64 7.33 12.38
C SER A 230 0.34 6.71 11.87
N LEU A 231 0.23 5.37 11.91
CA LEU A 231 -1.00 4.68 11.53
C LEU A 231 -2.17 5.02 12.44
N ALA A 232 -2.01 5.03 13.77
CA ALA A 232 -3.08 5.42 14.70
C ALA A 232 -3.58 6.85 14.41
N TYR A 233 -2.64 7.77 14.21
CA TYR A 233 -2.94 9.16 13.85
C TYR A 233 -3.70 9.28 12.51
N ALA A 234 -3.33 8.48 11.51
CA ALA A 234 -4.01 8.40 10.23
C ALA A 234 -5.42 7.81 10.33
N LEU A 235 -5.60 6.74 11.13
CA LEU A 235 -6.89 6.08 11.32
C LEU A 235 -7.92 7.01 12.00
N LEU A 236 -7.45 7.93 12.84
CA LEU A 236 -8.27 8.94 13.52
C LEU A 236 -8.53 10.21 12.69
N ASN A 237 -8.08 10.27 11.43
CA ASN A 237 -8.33 11.42 10.58
C ASN A 237 -9.84 11.57 10.28
N HIS A 238 -10.36 12.75 10.63
CA HIS A 238 -11.72 13.25 10.42
C HIS A 238 -11.71 14.78 10.20
N VAL A 239 -10.60 15.32 9.66
CA VAL A 239 -10.40 16.78 9.48
C VAL A 239 -11.56 17.38 8.67
N GLY A 240 -12.14 18.46 9.20
CA GLY A 240 -13.27 19.16 8.59
C GLY A 240 -14.65 18.60 8.97
N GLU A 241 -14.71 17.58 9.82
CA GLU A 241 -15.95 16.98 10.33
C GLU A 241 -15.99 17.01 11.87
N PRO A 242 -17.18 16.97 12.49
CA PRO A 242 -17.27 16.82 13.93
C PRO A 242 -16.84 15.42 14.38
N ASN A 243 -16.61 15.22 15.69
CA ASN A 243 -16.13 13.94 16.23
C ASN A 243 -17.11 12.79 15.87
N PRO A 244 -16.69 11.75 15.14
CA PRO A 244 -17.59 10.67 14.73
C PRO A 244 -18.05 9.75 15.87
N ALA A 245 -17.49 9.84 17.08
CA ALA A 245 -18.04 9.16 18.26
C ALA A 245 -19.36 9.77 18.72
N GLU A 246 -19.56 11.07 18.46
CA GLU A 246 -20.66 11.87 19.00
C GLU A 246 -21.66 12.26 17.91
N ASN A 247 -21.37 11.93 16.65
CA ASN A 247 -22.13 12.34 15.48
C ASN A 247 -22.39 11.15 14.57
N ASP A 248 -23.52 11.15 13.87
CA ASP A 248 -23.86 10.13 12.86
C ASP A 248 -23.50 10.66 11.48
N LEU A 249 -22.29 10.32 11.02
CA LEU A 249 -21.73 10.85 9.78
C LEU A 249 -21.79 9.78 8.68
N ALA A 250 -22.07 10.22 7.45
CA ALA A 250 -22.25 9.33 6.30
C ALA A 250 -21.11 8.31 6.11
N PRO A 251 -19.81 8.65 6.26
CA PRO A 251 -18.71 7.69 6.09
C PRO A 251 -18.68 6.54 7.11
N ASP A 252 -19.40 6.65 8.23
CA ASP A 252 -19.40 5.68 9.34
C ASP A 252 -20.62 4.74 9.33
N LEU A 253 -21.68 5.11 8.59
CA LEU A 253 -22.98 4.43 8.63
C LEU A 253 -22.89 2.95 8.25
N ALA A 254 -22.14 2.63 7.20
CA ALA A 254 -21.96 1.26 6.74
C ALA A 254 -21.35 0.37 7.83
N TRP A 255 -20.34 0.86 8.53
CA TRP A 255 -19.67 0.11 9.59
C TRP A 255 -20.60 -0.15 10.78
N ARG A 256 -21.36 0.86 11.21
CA ARG A 256 -22.34 0.71 12.31
C ARG A 256 -23.38 -0.35 11.99
N ARG A 257 -23.93 -0.35 10.77
CA ARG A 257 -24.86 -1.39 10.31
C ARG A 257 -24.20 -2.77 10.22
N ASN A 258 -22.98 -2.83 9.68
CA ASN A 258 -22.24 -4.07 9.49
C ASN A 258 -21.88 -4.75 10.82
N GLN A 259 -21.74 -4.00 11.92
CA GLN A 259 -21.62 -4.59 13.27
C GLN A 259 -22.80 -5.50 13.61
N THR A 260 -24.03 -5.03 13.39
CA THR A 260 -25.23 -5.84 13.59
C THR A 260 -25.31 -7.00 12.58
N LEU A 261 -25.15 -6.70 11.27
CA LEU A 261 -25.25 -7.72 10.21
C LEU A 261 -24.23 -8.85 10.35
N SER A 262 -23.05 -8.57 10.91
CA SER A 262 -22.03 -9.60 11.14
C SER A 262 -22.52 -10.71 12.09
N GLY A 263 -23.42 -10.39 13.02
CA GLY A 263 -24.04 -11.36 13.93
C GLY A 263 -25.13 -12.23 13.27
N GLU A 264 -25.63 -11.83 12.10
CA GLU A 264 -26.65 -12.57 11.33
C GLU A 264 -26.03 -13.66 10.42
N ILE A 265 -24.71 -13.64 10.26
CA ILE A 265 -23.97 -14.64 9.47
C ILE A 265 -23.89 -15.95 10.27
N ARG A 266 -24.25 -17.08 9.65
CA ARG A 266 -24.20 -18.42 10.25
C ARG A 266 -22.81 -18.79 10.77
N ASP A 267 -22.73 -19.64 11.79
CA ASP A 267 -21.47 -19.98 12.46
C ASP A 267 -20.41 -20.58 11.52
N ALA A 268 -20.81 -21.51 10.64
CA ALA A 268 -19.89 -22.21 9.73
C ALA A 268 -19.64 -21.45 8.40
N TRP A 269 -19.81 -20.12 8.36
CA TRP A 269 -19.77 -19.31 7.14
C TRP A 269 -18.44 -19.39 6.37
N GLN A 270 -17.33 -19.67 7.05
CA GLN A 270 -16.01 -19.82 6.43
C GLN A 270 -15.94 -21.02 5.48
N HIS A 271 -16.91 -21.93 5.55
CA HIS A 271 -17.10 -23.04 4.61
C HIS A 271 -18.35 -22.83 3.78
N GLY A 272 -18.30 -23.14 2.49
CA GLY A 272 -19.45 -23.09 1.60
C GLY A 272 -19.11 -23.64 0.22
N GLN A 273 -20.11 -23.73 -0.64
CA GLN A 273 -19.93 -24.20 -2.02
C GLN A 273 -19.60 -23.00 -2.94
N PRO A 274 -18.58 -23.11 -3.80
CA PRO A 274 -18.39 -22.17 -4.89
C PRO A 274 -19.66 -22.05 -5.74
N SER A 275 -19.98 -20.84 -6.21
CA SER A 275 -21.22 -20.59 -6.96
C SER A 275 -21.03 -19.41 -7.90
N ASP A 276 -20.96 -19.71 -9.21
CA ASP A 276 -20.83 -18.71 -10.26
C ASP A 276 -22.08 -17.81 -10.33
N ASP A 277 -23.27 -18.37 -10.11
CA ASP A 277 -24.52 -17.61 -10.04
C ASP A 277 -24.51 -16.59 -8.90
N ALA A 278 -23.98 -16.97 -7.72
CA ALA A 278 -23.84 -16.06 -6.60
C ALA A 278 -22.85 -14.92 -6.90
N VAL A 279 -21.76 -15.23 -7.63
CA VAL A 279 -20.81 -14.22 -8.11
C VAL A 279 -21.51 -13.22 -9.02
N GLN A 280 -22.23 -13.70 -10.03
CA GLN A 280 -22.95 -12.84 -10.98
C GLN A 280 -24.04 -12.00 -10.32
N GLU A 281 -24.83 -12.61 -9.42
CA GLU A 281 -25.87 -11.91 -8.64
C GLU A 281 -25.28 -10.77 -7.82
N LEU A 282 -24.16 -11.01 -7.13
CA LEU A 282 -23.51 -10.00 -6.30
C LEU A 282 -22.82 -8.91 -7.13
N VAL A 283 -22.21 -9.25 -8.28
CA VAL A 283 -21.68 -8.24 -9.24
C VAL A 283 -22.80 -7.34 -9.75
N ALA A 284 -23.96 -7.91 -10.12
CA ALA A 284 -25.12 -7.12 -10.54
C ALA A 284 -25.63 -6.21 -9.42
N ALA A 285 -25.65 -6.69 -8.17
CA ALA A 285 -26.00 -5.88 -7.01
C ALA A 285 -24.98 -4.75 -6.75
N LEU A 286 -23.68 -5.00 -6.91
CA LEU A 286 -22.65 -3.96 -6.80
C LEU A 286 -22.78 -2.90 -7.91
N HIS A 287 -23.29 -3.30 -9.09
CA HIS A 287 -23.48 -2.39 -10.21
C HIS A 287 -24.55 -1.33 -9.93
N ALA A 288 -25.66 -1.71 -9.29
CA ALA A 288 -26.87 -0.87 -9.16
C ALA A 288 -27.38 -0.63 -7.72
N GLY A 289 -27.08 -1.52 -6.79
CA GLY A 289 -27.61 -1.52 -5.42
C GLY A 289 -26.92 -0.55 -4.47
N GLY A 290 -27.60 -0.22 -3.37
CA GLY A 290 -27.04 0.58 -2.27
C GLY A 290 -26.21 -0.26 -1.29
N GLU A 291 -25.46 0.41 -0.40
CA GLU A 291 -24.60 -0.24 0.61
C GLU A 291 -25.35 -1.29 1.45
N GLU A 292 -26.52 -0.95 1.99
CA GLU A 292 -27.31 -1.87 2.81
C GLU A 292 -27.79 -3.10 2.03
N GLN A 293 -28.32 -2.88 0.83
CA GLN A 293 -28.83 -3.95 -0.02
C GLN A 293 -27.73 -4.96 -0.36
N VAL A 294 -26.55 -4.45 -0.74
CA VAL A 294 -25.40 -5.29 -1.08
C VAL A 294 -24.89 -6.05 0.14
N CYS A 295 -24.73 -5.40 1.30
CA CYS A 295 -24.32 -6.10 2.53
C CYS A 295 -25.32 -7.19 2.94
N ARG A 296 -26.64 -6.93 2.87
CA ARG A 296 -27.68 -7.94 3.14
C ARG A 296 -27.63 -9.10 2.15
N LEU A 297 -27.34 -8.83 0.87
CA LEU A 297 -27.15 -9.89 -0.11
C LEU A 297 -25.95 -10.77 0.26
N VAL A 298 -24.82 -10.20 0.68
CA VAL A 298 -23.67 -10.97 1.17
C VAL A 298 -24.06 -11.89 2.34
N VAL A 299 -24.78 -11.37 3.34
CA VAL A 299 -25.28 -12.19 4.46
C VAL A 299 -26.19 -13.32 3.98
N THR A 300 -27.16 -13.01 3.10
CA THR A 300 -28.07 -14.01 2.51
C THR A 300 -27.32 -15.10 1.76
N GLN A 301 -26.34 -14.74 0.93
CA GLN A 301 -25.54 -15.69 0.17
C GLN A 301 -24.70 -16.58 1.09
N LEU A 302 -24.05 -16.02 2.11
CA LEU A 302 -23.31 -16.80 3.10
C LEU A 302 -24.23 -17.77 3.84
N ASN A 303 -25.42 -17.32 4.26
CA ASN A 303 -26.39 -18.13 5.01
C ASN A 303 -27.00 -19.26 4.20
N ARG A 304 -27.17 -19.10 2.87
CA ARG A 304 -27.58 -20.20 1.97
C ARG A 304 -26.44 -21.15 1.59
N GLY A 305 -25.24 -20.98 2.17
CA GLY A 305 -24.12 -21.91 1.99
C GLY A 305 -23.14 -21.54 0.87
N VAL A 306 -23.20 -20.32 0.32
CA VAL A 306 -22.21 -19.83 -0.66
C VAL A 306 -20.85 -19.68 0.03
N SER A 307 -19.79 -20.11 -0.67
CA SER A 307 -18.41 -19.92 -0.21
C SER A 307 -18.03 -18.45 -0.08
N PRO A 308 -17.32 -18.02 0.98
CA PRO A 308 -16.72 -16.69 1.06
C PRO A 308 -15.80 -16.37 -0.12
N GLN A 309 -15.21 -17.38 -0.76
CA GLN A 309 -14.41 -17.18 -1.97
C GLN A 309 -15.25 -16.63 -3.12
N SER A 310 -16.48 -17.12 -3.33
CA SER A 310 -17.40 -16.57 -4.33
C SER A 310 -17.76 -15.11 -4.03
N ILE A 311 -17.94 -14.77 -2.75
CA ILE A 311 -18.18 -13.38 -2.34
C ILE A 311 -17.00 -12.51 -2.75
N PHE A 312 -15.77 -12.91 -2.41
CA PHE A 312 -14.58 -12.16 -2.80
C PHE A 312 -14.36 -12.10 -4.31
N ASP A 313 -14.64 -13.17 -5.06
CA ASP A 313 -14.57 -13.15 -6.52
C ASP A 313 -15.49 -12.05 -7.07
N ALA A 314 -16.72 -11.93 -6.55
CA ALA A 314 -17.64 -10.86 -6.92
C ALA A 314 -17.12 -9.46 -6.54
N LEU A 315 -16.50 -9.31 -5.36
CA LEU A 315 -15.91 -8.04 -4.93
C LEU A 315 -14.76 -7.61 -5.84
N PHE A 316 -13.86 -8.53 -6.20
CA PHE A 316 -12.77 -8.27 -7.14
C PHE A 316 -13.28 -7.92 -8.54
N LEU A 317 -14.27 -8.66 -9.04
CA LEU A 317 -14.89 -8.38 -10.32
C LEU A 317 -15.60 -7.03 -10.31
N GLY A 318 -16.37 -6.72 -9.26
CA GLY A 318 -17.05 -5.42 -9.11
C GLY A 318 -16.07 -4.25 -9.08
N ALA A 319 -14.95 -4.38 -8.34
CA ALA A 319 -13.87 -3.38 -8.34
C ALA A 319 -13.25 -3.21 -9.73
N GLY A 320 -13.06 -4.32 -10.48
CA GLY A 320 -12.60 -4.30 -11.87
C GLY A 320 -13.56 -3.57 -12.81
N GLU A 321 -14.88 -3.77 -12.66
CA GLU A 321 -15.88 -3.04 -13.46
C GLU A 321 -15.84 -1.54 -13.17
N LEU A 322 -15.70 -1.13 -11.90
CA LEU A 322 -15.55 0.30 -11.59
C LEU A 322 -14.41 0.95 -12.38
N LEU A 323 -13.27 0.27 -12.50
CA LEU A 323 -12.14 0.76 -13.30
C LEU A 323 -12.45 0.82 -14.80
N MET A 324 -13.13 -0.19 -15.35
CA MET A 324 -13.58 -0.17 -16.75
C MET A 324 -14.52 0.99 -17.03
N ARG A 325 -15.40 1.30 -16.06
CA ARG A 325 -16.46 2.31 -16.16
C ARG A 325 -15.94 3.74 -16.02
N GLN A 326 -14.91 3.96 -15.22
CA GLN A 326 -14.23 5.26 -15.13
C GLN A 326 -12.76 5.04 -14.76
N ASN A 327 -11.85 5.23 -15.72
CA ASN A 327 -10.42 5.18 -15.45
C ASN A 327 -10.00 6.43 -14.65
N GLY A 328 -9.76 6.26 -13.35
CA GLY A 328 -9.41 7.37 -12.48
C GLY A 328 -8.97 6.93 -11.08
N ILE A 329 -8.56 7.91 -10.27
CA ILE A 329 -8.01 7.70 -8.92
C ILE A 329 -9.02 7.01 -7.99
N VAL A 330 -10.31 7.35 -8.07
CA VAL A 330 -11.32 6.72 -7.21
C VAL A 330 -11.50 5.25 -7.56
N ALA A 331 -11.61 4.91 -8.85
CA ALA A 331 -11.83 3.55 -9.29
C ALA A 331 -10.60 2.64 -9.08
N LEU A 332 -9.38 3.14 -9.30
CA LEU A 332 -8.18 2.36 -8.97
C LEU A 332 -8.11 2.08 -7.46
N HIS A 333 -8.60 3.02 -6.61
CA HIS A 333 -8.61 2.81 -5.17
C HIS A 333 -9.63 1.76 -4.72
N ALA A 334 -10.70 1.53 -5.48
CA ALA A 334 -11.57 0.39 -5.23
C ALA A 334 -10.75 -0.91 -5.25
N LEU A 335 -9.94 -1.13 -6.29
CA LEU A 335 -9.08 -2.31 -6.42
C LEU A 335 -8.01 -2.38 -5.31
N THR A 336 -7.27 -1.30 -5.05
CA THR A 336 -6.24 -1.33 -3.98
C THR A 336 -6.83 -1.50 -2.58
N THR A 337 -8.07 -1.03 -2.36
CA THR A 337 -8.77 -1.19 -1.07
C THR A 337 -9.31 -2.61 -0.93
N THR A 338 -9.87 -3.19 -1.99
CA THR A 338 -10.29 -4.59 -2.00
C THR A 338 -9.11 -5.52 -1.73
N ASN A 339 -7.93 -5.27 -2.31
CA ASN A 339 -6.68 -5.97 -1.97
C ASN A 339 -6.34 -5.85 -0.47
N ALA A 340 -6.31 -4.63 0.05
CA ALA A 340 -5.98 -4.38 1.45
C ALA A 340 -6.97 -5.05 2.43
N LEU A 341 -8.26 -5.02 2.13
CA LEU A 341 -9.29 -5.67 2.93
C LEU A 341 -9.23 -7.20 2.81
N ARG A 342 -8.92 -7.76 1.62
CA ARG A 342 -8.65 -9.21 1.49
C ARG A 342 -7.40 -9.62 2.28
N PHE A 343 -6.36 -8.80 2.29
CA PHE A 343 -5.18 -9.03 3.11
C PHE A 343 -5.51 -9.04 4.60
N ILE A 344 -6.30 -8.07 5.09
CA ILE A 344 -6.74 -8.01 6.49
C ILE A 344 -7.57 -9.24 6.84
N TYR A 345 -8.52 -9.63 5.98
CA TYR A 345 -9.31 -10.84 6.14
C TYR A 345 -8.45 -12.11 6.28
N ASN A 346 -7.47 -12.29 5.38
CA ASN A 346 -6.59 -13.45 5.38
C ASN A 346 -5.65 -13.48 6.61
N THR A 347 -5.23 -12.31 7.09
CA THR A 347 -4.23 -12.18 8.16
C THR A 347 -4.85 -12.24 9.55
N SER A 348 -6.06 -11.68 9.72
CA SER A 348 -6.76 -11.70 11.01
C SER A 348 -7.18 -13.11 11.38
N SER A 349 -7.02 -13.46 12.65
CA SER A 349 -7.53 -14.68 13.29
C SER A 349 -8.87 -14.46 13.99
N ASN A 350 -9.33 -13.21 14.10
CA ASN A 350 -10.57 -12.85 14.75
C ASN A 350 -11.76 -13.00 13.78
N ASP A 351 -12.72 -13.88 14.13
CA ASP A 351 -13.89 -14.16 13.29
C ASP A 351 -14.75 -12.90 13.05
N THR A 352 -14.99 -12.08 14.07
CA THR A 352 -15.75 -10.84 13.95
C THR A 352 -15.06 -9.87 12.98
N THR A 353 -13.75 -9.67 13.10
CA THR A 353 -12.97 -8.83 12.17
C THR A 353 -13.10 -9.34 10.73
N ARG A 354 -12.99 -10.66 10.50
CA ARG A 354 -13.16 -11.25 9.17
C ARG A 354 -14.54 -10.97 8.57
N ARG A 355 -15.61 -11.15 9.35
CA ARG A 355 -16.98 -10.85 8.92
C ARG A 355 -17.15 -9.37 8.58
N LEU A 356 -16.68 -8.48 9.45
CA LEU A 356 -16.79 -7.04 9.28
C LEU A 356 -16.05 -6.55 8.05
N VAL A 357 -14.80 -6.98 7.85
CA VAL A 357 -13.97 -6.58 6.71
C VAL A 357 -14.57 -7.04 5.38
N LEU A 358 -15.18 -8.24 5.33
CA LEU A 358 -15.88 -8.73 4.15
C LEU A 358 -17.09 -7.83 3.81
N LEU A 359 -17.96 -7.57 4.79
CA LEU A 359 -19.13 -6.71 4.59
C LEU A 359 -18.73 -5.26 4.25
N GLN A 360 -17.66 -4.77 4.86
CA GLN A 360 -17.19 -3.41 4.64
C GLN A 360 -16.60 -3.22 3.25
N ASN A 361 -15.92 -4.23 2.70
CA ASN A 361 -15.45 -4.21 1.31
C ASN A 361 -16.66 -4.08 0.35
N ALA A 362 -17.72 -4.86 0.59
CA ALA A 362 -18.95 -4.80 -0.19
C ALA A 362 -19.60 -3.40 -0.14
N ALA A 363 -19.69 -2.80 1.06
CA ALA A 363 -20.19 -1.43 1.22
C ALA A 363 -19.31 -0.40 0.50
N PHE A 364 -17.98 -0.48 0.67
CA PHE A 364 -17.05 0.46 0.07
C PHE A 364 -17.11 0.47 -1.44
N LEU A 365 -17.33 -0.66 -2.11
CA LEU A 365 -17.49 -0.68 -3.56
C LEU A 365 -18.70 0.14 -4.03
N CYS A 366 -19.80 0.14 -3.27
CA CYS A 366 -20.91 1.06 -3.50
C CYS A 366 -20.50 2.52 -3.26
N SER A 367 -19.79 2.82 -2.17
CA SER A 367 -19.33 4.17 -1.85
C SER A 367 -18.33 4.71 -2.91
N PHE A 368 -17.46 3.86 -3.45
CA PHE A 368 -16.56 4.18 -4.56
C PHE A 368 -17.34 4.55 -5.82
N ARG A 369 -18.38 3.76 -6.17
CA ARG A 369 -19.26 4.08 -7.30
C ARG A 369 -19.92 5.46 -7.14
N GLU A 370 -20.42 5.78 -5.96
CA GLU A 370 -21.00 7.11 -5.70
C GLU A 370 -19.93 8.23 -5.77
N ALA A 371 -18.74 8.00 -5.22
CA ALA A 371 -17.63 8.94 -5.31
C ALA A 371 -17.15 9.18 -6.76
N MET A 372 -17.24 8.17 -7.63
CA MET A 372 -16.94 8.29 -9.06
C MET A 372 -17.93 9.20 -9.79
N ARG A 373 -19.23 9.12 -9.45
CA ARG A 373 -20.27 9.99 -10.02
C ARG A 373 -20.00 11.47 -9.73
N GLY A 374 -19.47 11.76 -8.54
CA GLY A 374 -19.04 13.12 -8.18
C GLY A 374 -17.83 13.64 -8.95
N ARG A 375 -17.13 12.81 -9.74
CA ARG A 375 -15.92 13.16 -10.48
C ARG A 375 -16.06 13.07 -12.01
N GLY A 376 -17.28 12.87 -12.51
CA GLY A 376 -17.58 12.87 -13.93
C GLY A 376 -18.37 11.64 -14.37
N GLN A 377 -18.39 11.41 -15.68
CA GLN A 377 -19.16 10.33 -16.27
C GLN A 377 -18.68 8.96 -15.80
N VAL A 378 -19.63 8.11 -15.41
CA VAL A 378 -19.42 6.69 -15.14
C VAL A 378 -20.09 5.93 -16.29
N LEU A 379 -19.31 5.20 -17.07
CA LEU A 379 -19.82 4.44 -18.20
C LEU A 379 -20.60 3.21 -17.73
N GLU A 380 -21.47 2.69 -18.59
CA GLU A 380 -22.15 1.41 -18.39
C GLU A 380 -21.32 0.32 -19.05
N ARG A 381 -20.37 -0.22 -18.28
CA ARG A 381 -19.47 -1.29 -18.73
C ARG A 381 -19.47 -2.46 -17.76
N THR A 382 -19.44 -3.66 -18.31
CA THR A 382 -19.44 -4.91 -17.56
C THR A 382 -18.39 -5.88 -18.12
N HIS A 383 -18.08 -6.93 -17.35
CA HIS A 383 -17.16 -7.99 -17.79
C HIS A 383 -17.57 -8.65 -19.12
N GLY A 384 -18.86 -8.68 -19.44
CA GLY A 384 -19.37 -9.28 -20.69
C GLY A 384 -18.89 -8.58 -21.96
N GLN A 385 -18.40 -7.34 -21.87
CA GLN A 385 -17.81 -6.62 -23.01
C GLN A 385 -16.36 -7.01 -23.30
N LEU A 386 -15.74 -7.83 -22.44
CA LEU A 386 -14.36 -8.29 -22.63
C LEU A 386 -14.26 -9.49 -23.58
N ASP A 387 -15.37 -10.17 -23.84
CA ASP A 387 -15.39 -11.37 -24.66
C ASP A 387 -15.04 -11.08 -26.13
N LEU A 388 -14.08 -11.86 -26.65
CA LEU A 388 -13.75 -11.93 -28.07
C LEU A 388 -14.01 -13.36 -28.59
N PRO A 389 -14.17 -13.54 -29.91
CA PRO A 389 -14.20 -14.87 -30.51
C PRO A 389 -12.96 -15.70 -30.14
N PRO A 390 -13.08 -17.03 -30.04
CA PRO A 390 -11.92 -17.92 -29.88
C PRO A 390 -10.86 -17.65 -30.96
N ASN A 391 -9.57 -17.74 -30.63
CA ASN A 391 -8.44 -17.45 -31.53
C ASN A 391 -8.34 -16.00 -32.07
N ALA A 392 -9.04 -15.03 -31.47
CA ALA A 392 -8.96 -13.62 -31.87
C ALA A 392 -7.57 -12.99 -31.66
N VAL A 393 -6.67 -13.67 -30.94
CA VAL A 393 -5.29 -13.26 -30.72
C VAL A 393 -4.35 -14.43 -31.05
N GLY A 394 -3.30 -14.17 -31.84
CA GLY A 394 -2.29 -15.17 -32.21
C GLY A 394 -1.09 -15.18 -31.26
N ASP A 395 -0.08 -15.99 -31.56
CA ASP A 395 1.06 -16.29 -30.66
C ASP A 395 1.91 -15.06 -30.25
N HIS A 396 1.90 -13.98 -31.04
CA HIS A 396 2.58 -12.71 -30.73
C HIS A 396 1.70 -11.71 -29.96
N ALA A 397 0.63 -12.16 -29.32
CA ALA A 397 -0.37 -11.31 -28.66
C ALA A 397 0.19 -10.40 -27.55
N LEU A 398 1.24 -10.81 -26.83
CA LEU A 398 1.73 -10.09 -25.65
C LEU A 398 2.15 -8.65 -25.98
N GLY A 399 2.96 -8.45 -27.02
CA GLY A 399 3.36 -7.11 -27.47
C GLY A 399 2.16 -6.28 -27.94
N ASN A 400 1.24 -6.91 -28.68
CA ASN A 400 0.04 -6.26 -29.20
C ASN A 400 -0.93 -5.83 -28.08
N ILE A 401 -0.97 -6.53 -26.94
CA ILE A 401 -1.79 -6.15 -25.78
C ILE A 401 -1.31 -4.80 -25.23
N PHE A 402 -0.03 -4.69 -24.90
CA PHE A 402 0.52 -3.47 -24.29
C PHE A 402 0.64 -2.31 -25.28
N GLN A 403 0.78 -2.58 -26.57
CA GLN A 403 0.63 -1.53 -27.59
C GLN A 403 -0.81 -1.00 -27.66
N SER A 404 -1.81 -1.87 -27.45
CA SER A 404 -3.22 -1.46 -27.49
C SER A 404 -3.61 -0.60 -26.28
N VAL A 405 -2.87 -0.67 -25.18
CA VAL A 405 -3.10 0.19 -24.01
C VAL A 405 -2.99 1.67 -24.38
N ASP A 406 -2.07 2.01 -25.28
CA ASP A 406 -1.79 3.38 -25.72
C ASP A 406 -2.96 3.97 -26.53
N SER A 407 -3.66 3.15 -27.33
CA SER A 407 -4.69 3.60 -28.27
C SER A 407 -6.13 3.27 -27.85
N ASN A 408 -6.35 2.09 -27.26
CA ASN A 408 -7.67 1.59 -26.88
C ASN A 408 -7.57 0.55 -25.75
N ARG A 409 -7.76 1.02 -24.51
CA ARG A 409 -7.67 0.18 -23.31
C ARG A 409 -8.73 -0.93 -23.24
N LEU A 410 -9.91 -0.73 -23.82
CA LEU A 410 -10.91 -1.80 -23.93
C LEU A 410 -10.41 -2.93 -24.84
N ALA A 411 -9.81 -2.58 -25.98
CA ALA A 411 -9.21 -3.57 -26.87
C ALA A 411 -8.02 -4.28 -26.22
N ALA A 412 -7.20 -3.58 -25.40
CA ALA A 412 -6.13 -4.21 -24.63
C ALA A 412 -6.67 -5.23 -23.61
N ALA A 413 -7.73 -4.89 -22.90
CA ALA A 413 -8.41 -5.78 -21.95
C ALA A 413 -9.03 -7.00 -22.66
N GLN A 414 -9.74 -6.80 -23.75
CA GLN A 414 -10.30 -7.86 -24.59
C GLN A 414 -9.23 -8.84 -25.10
N LYS A 415 -8.13 -8.31 -25.65
CA LYS A 415 -6.98 -9.12 -26.10
C LYS A 415 -6.31 -9.87 -24.94
N THR A 416 -6.25 -9.26 -23.76
CA THR A 416 -5.71 -9.91 -22.56
C THR A 416 -6.55 -11.10 -22.15
N LEU A 417 -7.87 -10.93 -22.11
CA LEU A 417 -8.76 -12.03 -21.77
C LEU A 417 -8.62 -13.18 -22.78
N ALA A 418 -8.68 -12.88 -24.08
CA ALA A 418 -8.49 -13.88 -25.12
C ALA A 418 -7.12 -14.59 -25.03
N TYR A 419 -6.05 -13.85 -24.73
CA TYR A 419 -4.71 -14.42 -24.53
C TYR A 419 -4.69 -15.43 -23.38
N LEU A 420 -5.29 -15.09 -22.24
CA LEU A 420 -5.31 -15.97 -21.07
C LEU A 420 -6.25 -17.17 -21.26
N ASP A 421 -7.40 -16.97 -21.91
CA ASP A 421 -8.39 -18.04 -22.15
C ASP A 421 -7.91 -19.03 -23.23
N ASN A 422 -7.03 -18.61 -24.15
CA ASN A 422 -6.32 -19.50 -25.08
C ASN A 422 -5.17 -20.30 -24.42
N GLY A 423 -4.98 -20.17 -23.10
CA GLY A 423 -3.99 -20.94 -22.34
C GLY A 423 -2.56 -20.38 -22.39
N HIS A 424 -2.35 -19.15 -22.89
CA HIS A 424 -1.03 -18.53 -22.83
C HIS A 424 -0.66 -18.11 -21.39
N SER A 425 0.63 -17.80 -21.17
CA SER A 425 1.18 -17.64 -19.82
C SER A 425 0.71 -16.35 -19.12
N PRO A 426 -0.05 -16.43 -18.01
CA PRO A 426 -0.31 -15.26 -17.17
C PRO A 426 0.97 -14.69 -16.56
N GLN A 427 1.98 -15.53 -16.29
CA GLN A 427 3.27 -15.08 -15.74
C GLN A 427 4.01 -14.17 -16.72
N ALA A 428 4.00 -14.48 -18.02
CA ALA A 428 4.61 -13.62 -19.04
C ALA A 428 3.91 -12.26 -19.12
N LEU A 429 2.57 -12.24 -19.08
CA LEU A 429 1.77 -11.02 -19.03
C LEU A 429 2.07 -10.17 -17.78
N ILE A 430 2.06 -10.80 -16.61
CA ILE A 430 2.35 -10.14 -15.33
C ILE A 430 3.78 -9.59 -15.30
N ALA A 431 4.75 -10.35 -15.81
CA ALA A 431 6.15 -9.92 -15.88
C ALA A 431 6.32 -8.69 -16.77
N GLU A 432 5.67 -8.66 -17.94
CA GLU A 432 5.73 -7.50 -18.83
C GLU A 432 5.00 -6.28 -18.25
N ALA A 433 3.82 -6.47 -17.65
CA ALA A 433 3.11 -5.41 -16.93
C ALA A 433 3.98 -4.76 -15.85
N ARG A 434 4.67 -5.59 -15.05
CA ARG A 434 5.61 -5.13 -14.02
C ARG A 434 6.77 -4.34 -14.62
N ARG A 435 7.41 -4.89 -15.66
CA ARG A 435 8.51 -4.22 -16.35
C ARG A 435 8.10 -2.83 -16.84
N LEU A 436 6.90 -2.70 -17.42
CA LEU A 436 6.38 -1.42 -17.88
C LEU A 436 6.07 -0.46 -16.73
N VAL A 437 5.60 -0.93 -15.57
CA VAL A 437 5.44 -0.06 -14.38
C VAL A 437 6.78 0.55 -13.96
N PHE A 438 7.87 -0.21 -13.98
CA PHE A 438 9.19 0.32 -13.58
C PHE A 438 9.71 1.34 -14.59
N LEU A 439 9.49 1.08 -15.88
CA LEU A 439 10.02 1.92 -16.95
C LEU A 439 9.17 3.16 -17.21
N LYS A 440 7.85 3.08 -17.02
CA LYS A 440 6.89 4.12 -17.42
C LYS A 440 6.24 4.81 -16.23
N GLY A 441 6.13 4.11 -15.10
CA GLY A 441 5.44 4.60 -13.90
C GLY A 441 6.08 5.86 -13.35
N ASN A 442 5.25 6.88 -13.12
CA ASN A 442 5.67 8.18 -12.60
C ASN A 442 4.81 8.66 -11.43
N ASP A 443 3.80 7.88 -11.04
CA ASP A 443 2.92 8.15 -9.93
C ASP A 443 2.91 6.96 -8.95
N SER A 444 2.80 7.25 -7.66
CA SER A 444 2.61 6.24 -6.60
C SER A 444 1.44 5.28 -6.83
N HIS A 445 0.41 5.74 -7.53
CA HIS A 445 -0.73 4.92 -7.92
C HIS A 445 -0.30 3.79 -8.85
N ASP A 446 0.67 4.00 -9.74
CA ASP A 446 1.13 2.98 -10.70
C ASP A 446 1.70 1.76 -9.97
N TYR A 447 2.51 2.01 -8.94
CA TYR A 447 3.12 0.97 -8.10
C TYR A 447 2.09 0.28 -7.20
N LYS A 448 1.25 1.05 -6.49
CA LYS A 448 0.23 0.49 -5.58
C LYS A 448 -0.81 -0.33 -6.34
N PHE A 449 -1.32 0.23 -7.43
CA PHE A 449 -2.32 -0.42 -8.27
C PHE A 449 -1.78 -1.72 -8.85
N SER A 450 -0.63 -1.67 -9.53
CA SER A 450 -0.06 -2.86 -10.17
C SER A 450 0.30 -3.94 -9.15
N SER A 451 0.87 -3.58 -8.00
CA SER A 451 1.18 -4.55 -6.95
C SER A 451 -0.07 -5.27 -6.45
N ALA A 452 -1.15 -4.52 -6.20
CA ALA A 452 -2.42 -5.07 -5.73
C ALA A 452 -3.05 -6.01 -6.77
N VAL A 453 -3.33 -5.53 -7.98
CA VAL A 453 -4.06 -6.33 -8.99
C VAL A 453 -3.29 -7.55 -9.47
N LEU A 454 -1.95 -7.48 -9.52
CA LEU A 454 -1.13 -8.61 -9.94
C LEU A 454 -0.97 -9.65 -8.82
N GLU A 455 -1.07 -9.25 -7.54
CA GLU A 455 -1.18 -10.17 -6.40
C GLU A 455 -2.56 -10.84 -6.38
N ASP A 456 -3.62 -10.04 -6.53
CA ASP A 456 -5.02 -10.49 -6.43
C ASP A 456 -5.39 -11.49 -7.52
N TYR A 457 -4.71 -11.49 -8.67
CA TYR A 457 -4.88 -12.53 -9.69
C TYR A 457 -4.78 -13.95 -9.12
N TYR A 458 -3.90 -14.15 -8.13
CA TYR A 458 -3.72 -15.46 -7.48
C TYR A 458 -4.70 -15.71 -6.33
N GLN A 459 -5.46 -14.70 -5.91
CA GLN A 459 -6.51 -14.79 -4.88
C GLN A 459 -7.91 -14.99 -5.48
N VAL A 460 -8.11 -14.61 -6.76
CA VAL A 460 -9.37 -14.81 -7.49
C VAL A 460 -9.45 -16.24 -8.02
N SER A 461 -10.63 -16.87 -7.94
CA SER A 461 -10.84 -18.23 -8.43
C SER A 461 -10.50 -18.38 -9.92
N SER A 462 -10.07 -19.58 -10.33
CA SER A 462 -9.64 -19.88 -11.71
C SER A 462 -10.66 -19.49 -12.77
N LYS A 463 -11.95 -19.63 -12.47
CA LYS A 463 -13.08 -19.23 -13.32
C LYS A 463 -13.10 -17.73 -13.66
N TRP A 464 -12.64 -16.88 -12.74
CA TRP A 464 -12.84 -15.43 -12.78
C TRP A 464 -11.53 -14.64 -12.94
N ARG A 465 -10.39 -15.21 -12.56
CA ARG A 465 -9.10 -14.50 -12.47
C ARG A 465 -8.61 -13.90 -13.79
N ASN A 466 -8.90 -14.54 -14.93
CA ASN A 466 -8.49 -14.03 -16.24
C ASN A 466 -9.24 -12.74 -16.58
N ARG A 467 -10.56 -12.70 -16.32
CA ARG A 467 -11.41 -11.50 -16.50
C ARG A 467 -10.97 -10.38 -15.58
N PHE A 468 -10.75 -10.70 -14.31
CA PHE A 468 -10.22 -9.75 -13.35
C PHE A 468 -8.89 -9.13 -13.82
N LEU A 469 -7.92 -9.95 -14.22
CA LEU A 469 -6.62 -9.44 -14.70
C LEU A 469 -6.77 -8.60 -15.98
N ALA A 470 -7.66 -9.00 -16.90
CA ALA A 470 -7.95 -8.21 -18.10
C ALA A 470 -8.43 -6.78 -17.80
N THR A 471 -9.23 -6.57 -16.74
CA THR A 471 -9.64 -5.21 -16.36
C THR A 471 -8.48 -4.31 -15.93
N SER A 472 -7.36 -4.88 -15.49
CA SER A 472 -6.22 -4.09 -15.02
C SER A 472 -5.56 -3.25 -16.13
N LEU A 473 -5.74 -3.64 -17.40
CA LEU A 473 -5.20 -2.94 -18.58
C LEU A 473 -5.83 -1.55 -18.77
N PHE A 474 -6.94 -1.26 -18.10
CA PHE A 474 -7.48 0.09 -18.03
C PHE A 474 -6.56 1.07 -17.30
N LYS A 475 -5.63 0.60 -16.46
CA LYS A 475 -4.71 1.48 -15.72
C LYS A 475 -3.23 1.09 -15.81
N LEU A 476 -2.88 -0.13 -16.22
CA LEU A 476 -1.49 -0.49 -16.53
C LEU A 476 -0.93 0.34 -17.70
N HIS A 477 0.40 0.36 -17.81
CA HIS A 477 1.13 1.13 -18.81
C HIS A 477 1.22 0.41 -20.16
N GLY A 478 1.22 1.21 -21.24
CA GLY A 478 1.51 0.74 -22.59
C GLY A 478 2.99 0.81 -22.96
N THR A 479 3.37 0.12 -24.02
CA THR A 479 4.76 0.11 -24.52
C THR A 479 5.15 1.45 -25.17
N GLY A 480 4.18 2.17 -25.73
CA GLY A 480 4.40 3.46 -26.41
C GLY A 480 4.58 4.65 -25.47
N GLU A 481 4.28 4.48 -24.18
CA GLU A 481 4.47 5.55 -23.19
C GLU A 481 5.96 5.94 -23.05
N ARG A 482 6.22 7.19 -22.66
CA ARG A 482 7.60 7.68 -22.46
C ARG A 482 8.25 6.98 -21.27
N THR A 483 9.51 6.57 -21.40
CA THR A 483 10.29 6.07 -20.27
C THR A 483 10.51 7.18 -19.23
N ASN A 484 10.33 6.85 -17.96
CA ASN A 484 10.54 7.76 -16.85
C ASN A 484 12.00 8.22 -16.83
N PRO A 485 12.27 9.54 -16.89
CA PRO A 485 13.63 10.07 -16.86
C PRO A 485 14.46 9.67 -15.63
N LEU A 486 13.80 9.26 -14.53
CA LEU A 486 14.49 8.73 -13.36
C LEU A 486 15.24 7.43 -13.65
N VAL A 487 14.81 6.63 -14.63
CA VAL A 487 15.51 5.37 -14.99
C VAL A 487 16.95 5.66 -15.38
N ASP A 488 17.17 6.63 -16.28
CA ASP A 488 18.50 7.02 -16.73
C ASP A 488 19.31 7.64 -15.59
N ARG A 489 18.67 8.47 -14.76
CA ARG A 489 19.32 9.11 -13.60
C ARG A 489 19.81 8.07 -12.58
N ILE A 490 19.00 7.04 -12.31
CA ILE A 490 19.37 5.95 -11.41
C ILE A 490 20.51 5.13 -12.02
N GLY A 491 20.42 4.80 -13.32
CA GLY A 491 21.48 4.09 -14.04
C GLY A 491 22.82 4.82 -13.95
N ASN A 492 22.83 6.14 -14.18
CA ASN A 492 24.02 6.97 -14.09
C ASN A 492 24.61 7.01 -12.66
N ALA A 493 23.76 7.07 -11.63
CA ALA A 493 24.20 7.05 -10.23
C ALA A 493 24.93 5.76 -9.82
N PHE A 494 24.62 4.62 -10.46
CA PHE A 494 25.36 3.37 -10.23
C PHE A 494 26.64 3.25 -11.06
N GLN A 495 26.83 4.10 -12.08
CA GLN A 495 28.04 4.12 -12.91
C GLN A 495 29.10 5.09 -12.41
N SER A 496 28.70 6.19 -11.77
CA SER A 496 29.58 7.11 -11.02
C SER A 496 30.11 6.45 -9.76
#